data_AF-A0A3M1WYF0-F1
#
_entry.id   AF-A0A3M1WYF0-F1
#
_cell.length_a   1.000
_cell.length_b   1.000
_cell.length_c   1.000
_cell.angle_alpha   90.00
_cell.angle_beta   90.00
_cell.angle_gamma   90.00
#
_symmetry.space_group_name_H-M   'P 1'
#
loop_
_entity.id
_entity.type
_entity.pdbx_description
1 polymer ?
#
loop_
_entity_poly.entity_id
_entity_poly.type
_entity_poly.pdbx_seq_one_letter_code
_entity_poly.pdbx_strand_id
1 'polypeptide(L)'
;MGHSLGLAHVNLATESGLPAGPDRNYTKSTDGINNTFDITIGGDALRGSADDIRGDDVNLHYFRMADNDPFGLAATVDATTYSRDLANLPGGDLFATNADRDVATALGYPNTEAVMQQGAFYDEDQRTLVYYRLRQAAADGTHSYSPVQSLRLEAPKTEVITMGPIPIRPSTYLGLYVAESGPVQLRLLSVDGREVQRWAYQLEAGRHELTLGSALMNLPAGAYLLEVRAGTYREVLRFTR
;
A
#
# COMPACT_ATOMS: atom_id res chain seq x y z
N MET A 1 -5.94 -1.01 4.87
CA MET A 1 -6.44 -2.38 5.02
C MET A 1 -7.74 -2.48 4.23
N GLY A 2 -7.63 -2.77 2.93
CA GLY A 2 -8.79 -2.90 2.04
C GLY A 2 -9.47 -4.22 2.31
N HIS A 3 -10.46 -4.20 3.19
CA HIS A 3 -11.41 -5.30 3.33
C HIS A 3 -12.29 -5.31 2.06
N SER A 4 -12.87 -6.47 1.73
CA SER A 4 -14.22 -6.47 1.16
C SER A 4 -15.10 -5.60 2.07
N LEU A 5 -16.25 -5.10 1.68
CA LEU A 5 -17.09 -4.38 2.65
C LEU A 5 -17.70 -5.39 3.68
N GLY A 6 -16.86 -6.08 4.48
CA GLY A 6 -17.10 -7.24 5.34
C GLY A 6 -15.82 -7.72 6.09
N LEU A 7 -15.95 -8.75 6.96
CA LEU A 7 -14.88 -9.26 7.85
C LEU A 7 -13.97 -10.36 7.22
N ALA A 8 -14.09 -10.62 5.90
CA ALA A 8 -13.46 -11.76 5.24
C ALA A 8 -12.58 -11.37 4.04
N HIS A 9 -11.85 -12.36 3.51
CA HIS A 9 -11.10 -12.23 2.26
C HIS A 9 -12.00 -11.79 1.10
N VAL A 10 -11.43 -11.09 0.12
CA VAL A 10 -12.20 -10.68 -1.08
C VAL A 10 -12.37 -11.86 -2.07
N ASN A 11 -11.49 -12.85 -1.98
CA ASN A 11 -11.52 -14.11 -2.71
C ASN A 11 -11.83 -15.31 -1.78
N LEU A 12 -11.95 -16.51 -2.38
CA LEU A 12 -12.15 -17.78 -1.66
C LEU A 12 -11.01 -18.11 -0.69
N ALA A 13 -9.77 -17.73 -1.04
CA ALA A 13 -8.58 -17.85 -0.22
C ALA A 13 -8.30 -19.27 0.30
N THR A 14 -7.38 -19.40 1.25
CA THR A 14 -7.02 -20.69 1.85
C THR A 14 -8.13 -21.31 2.69
N GLU A 15 -9.02 -20.48 3.24
CA GLU A 15 -10.15 -20.92 4.08
C GLU A 15 -11.24 -21.66 3.30
N SER A 16 -11.25 -21.57 1.96
CA SER A 16 -12.13 -22.38 1.11
C SER A 16 -11.78 -23.88 1.10
N GLY A 17 -10.58 -24.26 1.52
CA GLY A 17 -10.10 -25.65 1.41
C GLY A 17 -9.77 -26.09 -0.03
N LEU A 18 -9.92 -25.23 -1.04
CA LEU A 18 -9.48 -25.51 -2.40
C LEU A 18 -7.96 -25.75 -2.44
N PRO A 19 -7.46 -26.59 -3.38
CA PRO A 19 -6.02 -26.78 -3.57
C PRO A 19 -5.27 -25.47 -3.75
N ALA A 20 -3.98 -25.46 -3.41
CA ALA A 20 -3.13 -24.29 -3.69
C ALA A 20 -3.08 -24.07 -5.21
N GLY A 21 -3.51 -22.90 -5.66
CA GLY A 21 -3.64 -22.61 -7.07
C GLY A 21 -4.53 -21.41 -7.34
N PRO A 22 -4.72 -21.06 -8.63
CA PRO A 22 -5.45 -19.87 -9.04
C PRO A 22 -6.94 -19.92 -8.68
N ASP A 23 -7.52 -21.10 -8.46
CA ASP A 23 -8.94 -21.24 -8.09
C ASP A 23 -9.27 -20.60 -6.73
N ARG A 24 -8.27 -20.29 -5.90
CA ARG A 24 -8.48 -19.51 -4.68
C ARG A 24 -8.80 -18.03 -4.95
N ASN A 25 -8.62 -17.54 -6.18
CA ASN A 25 -8.85 -16.15 -6.58
C ASN A 25 -10.30 -15.84 -6.97
N TYR A 26 -11.19 -16.83 -7.07
CA TYR A 26 -12.62 -16.57 -7.29
C TYR A 26 -13.20 -15.69 -6.17
N THR A 27 -14.16 -14.84 -6.51
CA THR A 27 -14.82 -13.94 -5.55
C THR A 27 -15.43 -14.69 -4.38
N LYS A 28 -15.30 -14.13 -3.18
CA LYS A 28 -15.78 -14.74 -1.93
C LYS A 28 -17.27 -15.11 -2.00
N SER A 29 -17.56 -16.37 -1.73
CA SER A 29 -18.91 -16.95 -1.68
C SER A 29 -19.00 -18.04 -0.60
N THR A 30 -20.20 -18.60 -0.43
CA THR A 30 -20.39 -19.94 0.12
C THR A 30 -20.22 -20.99 -0.98
N ASP A 31 -20.09 -22.25 -0.59
CA ASP A 31 -20.01 -23.45 -1.44
C ASP A 31 -21.39 -24.00 -1.85
N GLY A 32 -22.37 -23.09 -1.98
CA GLY A 32 -23.71 -23.42 -2.43
C GLY A 32 -24.49 -24.44 -1.57
N ILE A 33 -25.51 -25.05 -2.18
CA ILE A 33 -26.37 -26.09 -1.58
C ILE A 33 -25.70 -27.46 -1.69
N ASN A 34 -24.88 -27.66 -2.72
CA ASN A 34 -24.17 -28.90 -2.98
C ASN A 34 -22.89 -29.09 -2.13
N ASN A 35 -22.53 -28.10 -1.29
CA ASN A 35 -21.30 -28.05 -0.49
C ASN A 35 -20.02 -28.17 -1.33
N THR A 36 -19.99 -27.55 -2.50
CA THR A 36 -18.86 -27.53 -3.43
C THR A 36 -18.80 -26.17 -4.11
N PHE A 37 -17.63 -25.53 -4.09
CA PHE A 37 -17.43 -24.27 -4.81
C PHE A 37 -17.51 -24.46 -6.32
N ASP A 38 -18.35 -23.67 -6.98
CA ASP A 38 -18.38 -23.55 -8.43
C ASP A 38 -17.21 -22.68 -8.92
N ILE A 39 -16.28 -23.31 -9.63
CA ILE A 39 -15.00 -22.73 -10.08
C ILE A 39 -14.92 -22.63 -11.62
N THR A 40 -16.04 -22.36 -12.28
CA THR A 40 -16.08 -22.19 -13.74
C THR A 40 -15.72 -20.77 -14.13
N ILE A 41 -14.60 -20.63 -14.85
CA ILE A 41 -14.09 -19.34 -15.29
C ILE A 41 -14.94 -18.75 -16.42
N GLY A 42 -15.08 -17.43 -16.42
CA GLY A 42 -15.72 -16.66 -17.47
C GLY A 42 -15.01 -16.70 -18.83
N GLY A 43 -15.61 -16.02 -19.81
CA GLY A 43 -15.07 -15.87 -21.16
C GLY A 43 -13.84 -14.95 -21.24
N ASP A 44 -13.63 -14.09 -20.24
CA ASP A 44 -12.44 -13.25 -20.13
C ASP A 44 -11.19 -13.99 -19.59
N ALA A 45 -11.37 -15.23 -19.14
CA ALA A 45 -10.33 -16.08 -18.54
C ALA A 45 -9.67 -15.47 -17.28
N LEU A 46 -10.38 -14.58 -16.57
CA LEU A 46 -9.97 -14.00 -15.30
C LEU A 46 -10.83 -14.59 -14.18
N ARG A 47 -10.20 -14.97 -13.07
CA ARG A 47 -10.95 -15.43 -11.89
C ARG A 47 -11.24 -14.25 -10.99
N GLY A 48 -12.45 -14.20 -10.45
CA GLY A 48 -12.94 -13.08 -9.68
C GLY A 48 -13.49 -11.93 -10.54
N SER A 49 -13.65 -12.13 -11.85
CA SER A 49 -14.25 -11.17 -12.77
C SER A 49 -15.78 -11.26 -12.76
N ALA A 50 -16.41 -10.35 -13.49
CA ALA A 50 -17.87 -10.23 -13.54
C ALA A 50 -18.56 -11.40 -14.26
N ASP A 51 -17.89 -12.11 -15.15
CA ASP A 51 -18.48 -13.15 -16.01
C ASP A 51 -18.24 -14.59 -15.50
N ASP A 52 -17.70 -14.73 -14.29
CA ASP A 52 -17.53 -16.03 -13.64
C ASP A 52 -18.87 -16.74 -13.41
N ILE A 53 -18.89 -18.05 -13.72
CA ILE A 53 -20.08 -18.89 -13.58
C ILE A 53 -19.98 -19.62 -12.24
N ARG A 54 -20.74 -19.13 -11.27
CA ARG A 54 -20.67 -19.55 -9.86
C ARG A 54 -21.84 -20.42 -9.41
N GLY A 55 -22.64 -20.93 -10.36
CA GLY A 55 -23.71 -21.89 -10.12
C GLY A 55 -24.59 -21.59 -8.91
N ASP A 56 -24.53 -22.44 -7.88
CA ASP A 56 -25.33 -22.30 -6.64
C ASP A 56 -24.60 -21.63 -5.48
N ASP A 57 -23.36 -21.17 -5.67
CA ASP A 57 -22.60 -20.38 -4.70
C ASP A 57 -23.36 -19.11 -4.28
N VAL A 58 -23.46 -18.85 -2.98
CA VAL A 58 -24.08 -17.61 -2.47
C VAL A 58 -23.02 -16.53 -2.33
N ASN A 59 -23.21 -15.41 -3.03
CA ASN A 59 -22.29 -14.28 -2.96
C ASN A 59 -22.17 -13.68 -1.54
N LEU A 60 -20.92 -13.53 -1.08
CA LEU A 60 -20.59 -12.88 0.17
C LEU A 60 -19.94 -11.50 -0.02
N HIS A 61 -19.70 -11.11 -1.28
CA HIS A 61 -18.99 -9.89 -1.64
C HIS A 61 -19.96 -8.74 -1.92
N TYR A 62 -19.81 -7.62 -1.22
CA TYR A 62 -20.54 -6.40 -1.57
C TYR A 62 -19.93 -5.80 -2.83
N PHE A 63 -20.78 -5.56 -3.82
CA PHE A 63 -20.40 -4.91 -5.07
C PHE A 63 -21.19 -3.62 -5.25
N ARG A 64 -20.64 -2.74 -6.08
CA ARG A 64 -21.29 -1.46 -6.44
C ARG A 64 -22.34 -1.74 -7.50
N MET A 65 -23.60 -1.40 -7.23
CA MET A 65 -24.70 -1.71 -8.17
C MET A 65 -24.60 -0.95 -9.51
N ALA A 66 -23.83 0.14 -9.54
CA ALA A 66 -23.71 0.98 -10.73
C ALA A 66 -22.83 0.35 -11.83
N ASP A 67 -21.77 -0.35 -11.44
CA ASP A 67 -20.70 -0.77 -12.37
C ASP A 67 -19.92 -2.03 -11.94
N ASN A 68 -20.24 -2.62 -10.77
CA ASN A 68 -19.54 -3.79 -10.21
C ASN A 68 -18.01 -3.62 -10.09
N ASP A 69 -17.48 -2.41 -10.24
CA ASP A 69 -16.04 -2.16 -10.19
C ASP A 69 -15.61 -2.08 -8.71
N PRO A 70 -14.65 -2.91 -8.25
CA PRO A 70 -14.19 -2.87 -6.86
C PRO A 70 -13.10 -1.81 -6.60
N PHE A 71 -12.59 -1.14 -7.64
CA PHE A 71 -11.50 -0.14 -7.55
C PHE A 71 -12.01 1.30 -7.47
N GLY A 72 -13.25 1.55 -7.87
CA GLY A 72 -13.93 2.82 -7.60
C GLY A 72 -14.82 2.78 -6.36
N LEU A 73 -15.22 3.95 -5.89
CA LEU A 73 -16.11 4.11 -4.73
C LEU A 73 -17.28 5.02 -5.08
N ALA A 74 -18.49 4.61 -4.71
CA ALA A 74 -19.65 5.47 -4.82
C ALA A 74 -19.57 6.64 -3.80
N ALA A 75 -20.21 7.76 -4.13
CA ALA A 75 -20.23 8.95 -3.26
C ALA A 75 -20.85 8.67 -1.89
N THR A 76 -21.83 7.77 -1.85
CA THR A 76 -22.40 7.19 -0.63
C THR A 76 -22.03 5.71 -0.61
N VAL A 77 -21.70 5.16 0.56
CA VAL A 77 -21.38 3.74 0.73
C VAL A 77 -22.38 3.17 1.73
N ASP A 78 -23.47 2.64 1.20
CA ASP A 78 -24.57 2.03 1.95
C ASP A 78 -25.39 1.09 1.05
N ALA A 79 -26.53 0.60 1.56
CA ALA A 79 -27.42 -0.30 0.83
C ALA A 79 -28.12 0.33 -0.38
N THR A 80 -28.01 1.65 -0.61
CA THR A 80 -28.56 2.32 -1.81
C THR A 80 -27.59 2.30 -2.98
N THR A 81 -26.33 1.96 -2.74
CA THR A 81 -25.23 2.04 -3.70
C THR A 81 -24.46 0.73 -3.83
N TYR A 82 -24.47 -0.10 -2.78
CA TYR A 82 -23.85 -1.41 -2.74
C TYR A 82 -24.87 -2.49 -2.37
N SER A 83 -24.68 -3.67 -2.96
CA SER A 83 -25.49 -4.85 -2.67
C SER A 83 -24.62 -6.10 -2.61
N ARG A 84 -25.14 -7.14 -1.97
CA ARG A 84 -24.63 -8.52 -2.08
C ARG A 84 -25.53 -9.39 -2.92
N ASP A 85 -26.77 -8.95 -3.15
CA ASP A 85 -27.73 -9.68 -3.95
C ASP A 85 -27.42 -9.46 -5.42
N LEU A 86 -26.95 -10.53 -6.08
CA LEU A 86 -26.53 -10.56 -7.47
C LEU A 86 -27.62 -10.09 -8.45
N ALA A 87 -28.89 -10.08 -8.05
CA ALA A 87 -29.96 -9.51 -8.86
C ALA A 87 -29.80 -7.99 -9.12
N ASN A 88 -28.95 -7.31 -8.33
CA ASN A 88 -28.64 -5.89 -8.50
C ASN A 88 -27.37 -5.63 -9.31
N LEU A 89 -26.78 -6.66 -9.92
CA LEU A 89 -25.62 -6.49 -10.78
C LEU A 89 -25.98 -5.69 -12.04
N PRO A 90 -25.01 -4.93 -12.59
CA PRO A 90 -25.12 -4.35 -13.92
C PRO A 90 -25.48 -5.42 -14.97
N GLY A 91 -26.23 -5.01 -15.99
CA GLY A 91 -26.61 -5.93 -17.06
C GLY A 91 -25.40 -6.49 -17.80
N GLY A 92 -25.26 -7.82 -17.82
CA GLY A 92 -24.13 -8.53 -18.44
C GLY A 92 -23.22 -9.22 -17.43
N ASP A 93 -23.26 -8.79 -16.17
CA ASP A 93 -22.47 -9.39 -15.10
C ASP A 93 -23.20 -10.61 -14.52
N LEU A 94 -22.45 -11.67 -14.26
CA LEU A 94 -22.93 -12.93 -13.69
C LEU A 94 -22.57 -13.06 -12.21
N PHE A 95 -21.48 -12.42 -11.78
CA PHE A 95 -21.04 -12.45 -10.39
C PHE A 95 -20.36 -11.15 -9.94
N ALA A 96 -20.23 -10.98 -8.63
CA ALA A 96 -19.53 -9.85 -8.05
C ALA A 96 -18.04 -9.91 -8.41
N THR A 97 -17.48 -8.78 -8.87
CA THR A 97 -16.05 -8.68 -9.19
C THR A 97 -15.24 -8.41 -7.92
N ASN A 98 -14.12 -9.11 -7.74
CA ASN A 98 -13.19 -8.86 -6.64
C ASN A 98 -11.98 -8.04 -7.08
N ALA A 99 -11.24 -7.53 -6.10
CA ALA A 99 -10.06 -6.70 -6.34
C ALA A 99 -8.78 -7.53 -6.55
N ASP A 100 -8.84 -8.53 -7.45
CA ASP A 100 -7.68 -9.27 -7.96
C ASP A 100 -6.80 -8.40 -8.88
N ARG A 101 -5.51 -8.72 -8.97
CA ARG A 101 -4.53 -7.96 -9.75
C ARG A 101 -4.74 -8.05 -11.27
N ASP A 102 -5.07 -9.23 -11.77
CA ASP A 102 -5.29 -9.42 -13.20
C ASP A 102 -6.61 -8.77 -13.61
N VAL A 103 -7.63 -8.86 -12.75
CA VAL A 103 -8.89 -8.10 -12.87
C VAL A 103 -8.64 -6.59 -12.82
N ALA A 104 -7.81 -6.10 -11.89
CA ALA A 104 -7.44 -4.68 -11.82
C ALA A 104 -6.82 -4.20 -13.14
N THR A 105 -5.91 -5.00 -13.69
CA THR A 105 -5.25 -4.69 -14.96
C THR A 105 -6.25 -4.63 -16.11
N ALA A 106 -7.20 -5.57 -16.17
CA ALA A 106 -8.26 -5.60 -17.18
C ALA A 106 -9.21 -4.41 -17.08
N LEU A 107 -9.50 -3.94 -15.85
CA LEU A 107 -10.34 -2.76 -15.59
C LEU A 107 -9.59 -1.42 -15.73
N GLY A 108 -8.30 -1.43 -16.08
CA GLY A 108 -7.51 -0.21 -16.31
C GLY A 108 -6.82 0.36 -15.07
N TYR A 109 -6.72 -0.42 -13.99
CA TYR A 109 -6.04 -0.07 -12.74
C TYR A 109 -4.77 -0.92 -12.52
N PRO A 110 -3.75 -0.83 -13.40
CA PRO A 110 -2.56 -1.66 -13.29
C PRO A 110 -1.81 -1.42 -11.97
N ASN A 111 -1.13 -2.46 -11.47
CA ASN A 111 -0.39 -2.44 -10.20
C ASN A 111 -1.27 -2.17 -8.96
N THR A 112 -2.56 -2.52 -9.02
CA THR A 112 -3.50 -2.37 -7.91
C THR A 112 -4.09 -3.72 -7.53
N GLU A 113 -4.29 -3.98 -6.25
CA GLU A 113 -4.88 -5.21 -5.71
C GLU A 113 -5.36 -4.95 -4.27
N ALA A 114 -6.38 -5.66 -3.80
CA ALA A 114 -6.73 -5.63 -2.38
C ALA A 114 -5.74 -6.45 -1.53
N VAL A 115 -5.31 -5.89 -0.39
CA VAL A 115 -4.40 -6.58 0.55
C VAL A 115 -4.92 -7.97 0.95
N MET A 116 -6.23 -8.13 1.12
CA MET A 116 -6.83 -9.41 1.50
C MET A 116 -7.01 -10.40 0.33
N GLN A 117 -6.67 -10.00 -0.91
CA GLN A 117 -6.56 -10.92 -2.05
C GLN A 117 -5.29 -11.77 -1.93
N GLN A 118 -4.17 -11.09 -1.68
CA GLN A 118 -2.84 -11.69 -1.53
C GLN A 118 -2.66 -12.36 -0.16
N GLY A 119 -3.37 -11.88 0.86
CA GLY A 119 -3.04 -12.13 2.26
C GLY A 119 -1.96 -11.15 2.75
N ALA A 120 -1.64 -11.20 4.04
CA ALA A 120 -0.53 -10.45 4.60
C ALA A 120 0.48 -11.42 5.21
N PHE A 121 1.69 -11.48 4.66
CA PHE A 121 2.76 -12.35 5.16
C PHE A 121 3.81 -11.54 5.94
N TYR A 122 4.53 -12.22 6.84
CA TYR A 122 5.69 -11.63 7.51
C TYR A 122 6.79 -11.36 6.48
N ASP A 123 7.38 -10.16 6.52
CA ASP A 123 8.46 -9.72 5.61
C ASP A 123 8.05 -9.55 4.13
N GLU A 124 6.76 -9.38 3.88
CA GLU A 124 6.24 -8.99 2.57
C GLU A 124 6.29 -7.46 2.40
N ASP A 125 6.81 -6.99 1.26
CA ASP A 125 6.70 -5.59 0.85
C ASP A 125 5.23 -5.17 0.81
N GLN A 126 4.75 -4.52 1.88
CA GLN A 126 3.38 -4.03 1.97
C GLN A 126 3.18 -2.85 1.02
N ARG A 127 2.70 -3.16 -0.19
CA ARG A 127 2.40 -2.16 -1.20
C ARG A 127 1.12 -1.43 -0.80
N THR A 128 1.30 -0.17 -0.41
CA THR A 128 0.31 0.57 0.36
C THR A 128 -0.76 1.19 -0.54
N LEU A 129 -2.01 0.73 -0.42
CA LEU A 129 -3.18 1.49 -0.85
C LEU A 129 -3.56 2.49 0.25
N VAL A 130 -3.25 3.78 0.07
CA VAL A 130 -3.65 4.85 1.02
C VAL A 130 -4.82 5.63 0.44
N TYR A 131 -5.99 5.48 1.07
CA TYR A 131 -7.12 6.41 0.92
C TYR A 131 -7.47 7.01 2.28
N TYR A 132 -7.88 8.28 2.30
CA TYR A 132 -8.47 8.93 3.47
C TYR A 132 -9.69 9.77 3.04
N ARG A 133 -10.67 9.91 3.94
CA ARG A 133 -11.74 10.91 3.83
C ARG A 133 -11.89 11.65 5.14
N LEU A 134 -12.15 12.95 5.07
CA LEU A 134 -12.43 13.76 6.25
C LEU A 134 -13.93 13.70 6.55
N ARG A 135 -14.28 13.40 7.80
CA ARG A 135 -15.65 13.55 8.32
C ARG A 135 -15.77 14.94 8.91
N GLN A 136 -16.56 15.80 8.29
CA GLN A 136 -16.94 17.09 8.85
C GLN A 136 -18.24 16.91 9.63
N ALA A 137 -18.26 17.32 10.88
CA ALA A 137 -19.43 17.34 11.73
C ALA A 137 -19.85 18.79 11.96
N ALA A 138 -21.08 19.14 11.58
CA ALA A 138 -21.68 20.41 11.93
C ALA A 138 -22.24 20.35 13.36
N ALA A 139 -22.42 21.51 13.98
CA ALA A 139 -22.88 21.63 15.38
C ALA A 139 -24.31 21.11 15.62
N ASP A 140 -25.11 20.95 14.56
CA ASP A 140 -26.45 20.39 14.58
C ASP A 140 -26.48 18.85 14.47
N GLY A 141 -25.31 18.20 14.48
CA GLY A 141 -25.17 16.75 14.38
C GLY A 141 -25.20 16.21 12.95
N THR A 142 -25.33 17.07 11.94
CA THR A 142 -25.19 16.64 10.55
C THR A 142 -23.72 16.37 10.20
N HIS A 143 -23.49 15.36 9.35
CA HIS A 143 -22.16 14.98 8.92
C HIS A 143 -22.07 14.99 7.39
N SER A 144 -20.95 15.49 6.88
CA SER A 144 -20.56 15.37 5.48
C SER A 144 -19.18 14.72 5.37
N TYR A 145 -18.98 14.00 4.28
CA TYR A 145 -17.69 13.41 3.95
C TYR A 145 -17.09 14.15 2.76
N SER A 146 -15.79 14.38 2.79
CA SER A 146 -15.07 14.83 1.60
C SER A 146 -15.10 13.76 0.50
N PRO A 147 -14.93 14.13 -0.78
CA PRO A 147 -14.59 13.17 -1.84
C PRO A 147 -13.38 12.31 -1.44
N VAL A 148 -13.34 11.08 -1.91
CA VAL A 148 -12.18 10.20 -1.74
C VAL A 148 -11.04 10.74 -2.58
N GLN A 149 -9.94 11.13 -1.95
CA GLN A 149 -8.69 11.45 -2.65
C GLN A 149 -7.80 10.21 -2.67
N SER A 150 -7.42 9.77 -3.86
CA SER A 150 -6.36 8.79 -4.06
C SER A 150 -5.01 9.51 -4.02
N LEU A 151 -4.16 9.12 -3.07
CA LEU A 151 -2.78 9.59 -3.02
C LEU A 151 -1.91 8.55 -3.72
N ARG A 152 -1.47 8.87 -4.93
CA ARG A 152 -0.38 8.11 -5.57
C ARG A 152 0.90 8.49 -4.84
N LEU A 153 1.31 7.66 -3.89
CA LEU A 153 2.64 7.74 -3.32
C LEU A 153 3.62 7.33 -4.42
N GLU A 154 4.53 8.22 -4.78
CA GLU A 154 5.62 7.86 -5.68
C GLU A 154 6.40 6.69 -5.07
N ALA A 155 7.00 5.84 -5.91
CA ALA A 155 7.90 4.80 -5.43
C ALA A 155 8.92 5.44 -4.47
N PRO A 156 9.19 4.83 -3.30
CA PRO A 156 10.08 5.41 -2.30
C PRO A 156 11.40 5.81 -2.95
N LYS A 157 11.73 7.10 -2.91
CA LYS A 157 12.99 7.63 -3.44
C LYS A 157 14.03 7.56 -2.35
N THR A 158 15.30 7.43 -2.74
CA THR A 158 16.39 7.61 -1.79
C THR A 158 16.29 9.01 -1.21
N GLU A 159 16.16 9.10 0.11
CA GLU A 159 15.97 10.38 0.80
C GLU A 159 16.45 10.31 2.25
N VAL A 160 16.98 11.44 2.73
CA VAL A 160 17.24 11.63 4.15
C VAL A 160 15.91 11.88 4.85
N ILE A 161 15.57 10.99 5.77
CA ILE A 161 14.32 11.04 6.53
C ILE A 161 14.45 12.03 7.70
N THR A 162 15.57 11.96 8.41
CA THR A 162 15.78 12.77 9.61
C THR A 162 17.25 12.78 10.03
N MET A 163 17.65 13.80 10.79
CA MET A 163 18.85 13.74 11.60
C MET A 163 18.50 14.21 13.01
N GLY A 164 18.75 13.37 14.01
CA GLY A 164 18.35 13.70 15.37
C GLY A 164 18.95 12.79 16.44
N PRO A 165 18.87 13.20 17.71
CA PRO A 165 18.34 14.48 18.17
C PRO A 165 19.29 15.66 17.84
N ILE A 166 18.70 16.86 17.70
CA ILE A 166 19.39 18.15 17.67
C ILE A 166 18.95 18.89 18.95
N PRO A 167 19.86 19.39 19.83
CA PRO A 167 21.33 19.41 19.70
C PRO A 167 21.99 18.03 19.68
N ILE A 168 23.20 17.96 19.11
CA ILE A 168 23.96 16.71 18.93
C ILE A 168 24.23 16.02 20.27
N ARG A 169 23.99 14.70 20.30
CA ARG A 169 24.25 13.78 21.41
C ARG A 169 25.05 12.58 20.89
N PRO A 170 25.67 11.76 21.75
CA PRO A 170 26.29 10.50 21.31
C PRO A 170 25.34 9.59 20.53
N SER A 171 24.04 9.66 20.84
CA SER A 171 22.97 8.92 20.16
C SER A 171 22.44 9.59 18.89
N THR A 172 23.01 10.70 18.42
CA THR A 172 22.54 11.34 17.18
C THR A 172 22.76 10.42 15.99
N TYR A 173 21.71 10.25 15.19
CA TYR A 173 21.69 9.39 14.03
C TYR A 173 21.14 10.14 12.81
N LEU A 174 21.50 9.63 11.63
CA LEU A 174 20.92 9.98 10.35
C LEU A 174 19.96 8.86 9.95
N GLY A 175 18.67 9.16 9.86
CA GLY A 175 17.67 8.29 9.24
C GLY A 175 17.69 8.49 7.72
N LEU A 176 17.86 7.40 6.98
CA LEU A 176 17.98 7.41 5.53
C LEU A 176 17.08 6.30 4.95
N TYR A 177 16.32 6.62 3.91
CA TYR A 177 15.72 5.62 3.03
C TYR A 177 16.59 5.45 1.80
N VAL A 178 16.88 4.21 1.40
CA VAL A 178 17.66 3.87 0.20
C VAL A 178 16.73 3.11 -0.75
N ALA A 179 16.48 3.66 -1.93
CA ALA A 179 15.57 3.03 -2.90
C ALA A 179 16.17 1.78 -3.58
N GLU A 180 17.49 1.77 -3.77
CA GLU A 180 18.20 0.68 -4.44
C GLU A 180 19.47 0.33 -3.66
N SER A 181 19.70 -0.96 -3.43
CA SER A 181 20.90 -1.46 -2.74
C SER A 181 22.18 -0.96 -3.42
N GLY A 182 23.08 -0.33 -2.65
CA GLY A 182 24.25 0.29 -3.24
C GLY A 182 25.15 1.05 -2.27
N PRO A 183 26.20 1.69 -2.81
CA PRO A 183 27.13 2.48 -2.03
C PRO A 183 26.51 3.82 -1.60
N VAL A 184 26.64 4.14 -0.31
CA VAL A 184 26.24 5.43 0.28
C VAL A 184 27.47 6.10 0.89
N GLN A 185 27.69 7.36 0.53
CA GLN A 185 28.78 8.18 1.07
C GLN A 185 28.26 9.36 1.86
N LEU A 186 28.83 9.56 3.04
CA LEU A 186 28.60 10.73 3.87
C LEU A 186 29.90 11.55 3.93
N ARG A 187 29.81 12.86 3.71
CA ARG A 187 30.93 13.79 3.83
C ARG A 187 30.55 14.92 4.76
N LEU A 188 31.28 15.06 5.86
CA LEU A 188 31.16 16.19 6.75
C LEU A 188 32.10 17.30 6.29
N LEU A 189 31.55 18.49 6.08
CA LEU A 189 32.23 19.69 5.66
C LEU A 189 32.08 20.75 6.74
N SER A 190 33.11 21.55 6.92
CA SER A 190 33.06 22.82 7.65
C SER A 190 32.41 23.91 6.78
N VAL A 191 32.01 25.04 7.37
CA VAL A 191 31.36 26.15 6.64
C VAL A 191 32.24 26.79 5.58
N ASP A 192 33.56 26.70 5.71
CA ASP A 192 34.56 27.10 4.71
C ASP A 192 34.77 26.05 3.60
N GLY A 193 34.01 24.95 3.64
CA GLY A 193 34.01 23.91 2.60
C GLY A 193 35.09 22.84 2.75
N ARG A 194 35.92 22.92 3.81
CA ARG A 194 36.93 21.89 4.09
C ARG A 194 36.26 20.61 4.60
N GLU A 195 36.62 19.48 4.00
CA GLU A 195 36.19 18.15 4.47
C GLU A 195 36.83 17.84 5.83
N VAL A 196 35.97 17.52 6.80
CA VAL A 196 36.32 17.24 8.18
C VAL A 196 36.32 15.73 8.42
N GLN A 197 35.35 15.02 7.85
CA GLN A 197 35.21 13.58 8.00
C GLN A 197 34.44 12.98 6.83
N ARG A 198 34.65 11.68 6.59
CA ARG A 198 33.94 10.89 5.57
C ARG A 198 33.56 9.53 6.12
N TRP A 199 32.40 9.04 5.70
CA TRP A 199 31.96 7.67 5.89
C TRP A 199 31.51 7.07 4.56
N ALA A 200 31.70 5.76 4.42
CA ALA A 200 31.24 4.98 3.28
C ALA A 200 30.57 3.72 3.78
N TYR A 201 29.37 3.44 3.25
CA TYR A 201 28.54 2.31 3.61
C TYR A 201 28.10 1.58 2.35
N GLN A 202 27.90 0.27 2.46
CA GLN A 202 27.16 -0.52 1.49
C GLN A 202 25.81 -0.84 2.14
N LEU A 203 24.72 -0.25 1.65
CA LEU A 203 23.40 -0.39 2.24
C LEU A 203 22.47 -1.14 1.29
N GLU A 204 21.61 -1.98 1.84
CA GLU A 204 20.51 -2.61 1.10
C GLU A 204 19.36 -1.60 0.90
N ALA A 205 18.45 -1.88 -0.04
CA ALA A 205 17.23 -1.10 -0.17
C ALA A 205 16.41 -1.15 1.13
N GLY A 206 15.79 -0.02 1.50
CA GLY A 206 15.00 0.12 2.73
C GLY A 206 15.50 1.21 3.66
N ARG A 207 15.03 1.15 4.91
CA ARG A 207 15.30 2.19 5.92
C ARG A 207 16.51 1.84 6.77
N HIS A 208 17.39 2.83 6.96
CA HIS A 208 18.62 2.71 7.74
C HIS A 208 18.73 3.84 8.77
N GLU A 209 19.34 3.52 9.91
CA GLU A 209 19.75 4.50 10.91
C GLU A 209 21.26 4.44 11.11
N LEU A 210 21.96 5.49 10.69
CA LEU A 210 23.41 5.61 10.80
C LEU A 210 23.74 6.44 12.04
N THR A 211 24.26 5.81 13.09
CA THR A 211 24.65 6.53 14.31
C THR A 211 25.94 7.31 14.08
N LEU A 212 25.86 8.64 14.15
CA LEU A 212 26.99 9.56 13.90
C LEU A 212 27.42 10.32 15.16
N GLY A 213 26.57 10.33 16.19
CA GLY A 213 26.63 11.23 17.33
C GLY A 213 27.98 11.27 18.04
N SER A 214 28.58 10.12 18.34
CA SER A 214 29.91 10.07 18.98
C SER A 214 31.01 10.71 18.15
N ALA A 215 30.98 10.58 16.82
CA ALA A 215 31.96 11.22 15.94
C ALA A 215 31.71 12.75 15.87
N LEU A 216 30.44 13.15 15.74
CA LEU A 216 30.06 14.56 15.73
C LEU A 216 30.38 15.25 17.07
N MET A 217 30.26 14.53 18.19
CA MET A 217 30.56 15.03 19.54
C MET A 217 32.01 15.53 19.68
N ASN A 218 32.93 14.98 18.90
CA ASN A 218 34.37 15.33 18.92
C ASN A 218 34.71 16.57 18.10
N LEU A 219 33.75 17.15 17.40
CA LEU A 219 33.96 18.36 16.61
C LEU A 219 33.99 19.59 17.54
N PRO A 220 34.80 20.62 17.21
CA PRO A 220 34.68 21.93 17.81
C PRO A 220 33.25 22.49 17.72
N ALA A 221 32.89 23.37 18.65
CA ALA A 221 31.63 24.09 18.56
C ALA A 221 31.61 24.94 17.28
N GLY A 222 30.56 24.81 16.48
CA GLY A 222 30.49 25.46 15.18
C GLY A 222 29.40 24.90 14.27
N ALA A 223 29.21 25.55 13.12
CA ALA A 223 28.30 25.09 12.09
C ALA A 223 29.02 24.14 11.12
N TYR A 224 28.30 23.10 10.68
CA TYR A 224 28.80 22.07 9.77
C TYR A 224 27.75 21.71 8.73
N LEU A 225 28.21 21.14 7.62
CA LEU A 225 27.39 20.61 6.55
C LEU A 225 27.66 19.10 6.41
N LEU A 226 26.61 18.28 6.45
CA LEU A 226 26.69 16.85 6.16
C LEU A 226 26.13 16.60 4.75
N GLU A 227 27.00 16.31 3.81
CA GLU A 227 26.63 15.88 2.46
C GLU A 227 26.38 14.36 2.44
N VAL A 228 25.22 13.95 1.94
CA VAL A 228 24.80 12.56 1.74
C VAL A 228 24.75 12.29 0.25
N ARG A 229 25.35 11.19 -0.22
CA ARG A 229 25.30 10.74 -1.62
C ARG A 229 24.96 9.26 -1.72
N ALA A 230 24.02 8.93 -2.59
CA ALA A 230 23.61 7.55 -2.87
C ALA A 230 23.11 7.46 -4.32
N GLY A 231 23.87 6.82 -5.21
CA GLY A 231 23.59 6.86 -6.65
C GLY A 231 23.56 8.30 -7.20
N THR A 232 22.45 8.70 -7.82
CA THR A 232 22.22 10.07 -8.31
C THR A 232 21.70 11.02 -7.24
N TYR A 233 21.26 10.51 -6.08
CA TYR A 233 20.73 11.32 -5.00
C TYR A 233 21.85 12.02 -4.23
N ARG A 234 21.61 13.30 -3.92
CA ARG A 234 22.50 14.16 -3.14
C ARG A 234 21.69 15.10 -2.27
N GLU A 235 21.99 15.11 -0.97
CA GLU A 235 21.42 16.07 -0.02
C GLU A 235 22.52 16.65 0.88
N VAL A 236 22.30 17.88 1.37
CA VAL A 236 23.21 18.55 2.29
C VAL A 236 22.42 19.06 3.49
N LEU A 237 22.71 18.50 4.67
CA LEU A 237 22.12 18.92 5.93
C LEU A 237 23.04 19.92 6.63
N ARG A 238 22.48 20.97 7.22
CA ARG A 238 23.21 21.90 8.08
C ARG A 238 22.88 21.64 9.54
N PHE A 239 23.89 21.60 10.40
CA PHE A 239 23.71 21.52 11.85
C PHE A 239 24.78 22.30 12.60
N THR A 240 24.51 22.53 13.88
CA THR A 240 25.47 23.11 14.83
C THR A 240 25.88 22.07 15.84
N ARG A 241 27.17 22.00 16.13
CA ARG A 241 27.74 21.15 17.18
C ARG A 241 27.73 21.86 18.53
#